data_AF-A0A9X3H0S1-F1
#
_entry.id   AF-A0A9X3H0S1-F1
#
_cell.length_a   1.000
_cell.length_b   1.000
_cell.length_c   1.000
_cell.angle_alpha   90.00
_cell.angle_beta   90.00
_cell.angle_gamma   90.00
#
_symmetry.space_group_name_H-M   'P 1'
#
loop_
_entity.id
_entity.type
_entity.pdbx_description
1 polymer ?
#
loop_
_entity_poly.entity_id
_entity_poly.type
_entity_poly.pdbx_seq_one_letter_code
_entity_poly.pdbx_strand_id
1 'polypeptide(L)'
;MIRYTRAARALAICLAGLAGFVDAVGFLQTGGLFVSFMSGNSTRLAVGLAEAVPVAGLAAQLIISFVVGVVLGGLLAARWPAVRKALVLAVVALLIALAAGMESLGFARLMLVPLAMAMGCINNVFQRDGDVTIGVTYMTGALVRAGQRIADALRGGPRWDWLPFLLLWAGLVAGAIVGALLFARFGVPCLWIAAAAAALLSLWGGRLQLREGR
;
A
#
# COMPACT_ATOMS: atom_id res chain seq x y z
N MET A 1 11.76 -9.91 2.65
CA MET A 1 12.70 -9.20 1.75
C MET A 1 13.91 -10.04 1.31
N ILE A 2 14.79 -10.50 2.20
CA ILE A 2 16.07 -11.14 1.79
C ILE A 2 15.87 -12.51 1.10
N ARG A 3 14.84 -13.27 1.47
CA ARG A 3 14.56 -14.59 0.84
C ARG A 3 13.87 -14.51 -0.53
N TYR A 4 13.52 -13.32 -0.99
CA TYR A 4 12.83 -13.12 -2.26
C TYR A 4 13.80 -12.90 -3.42
N THR A 5 13.40 -13.34 -4.62
CA THR A 5 14.12 -13.04 -5.87
C THR A 5 14.22 -11.53 -6.09
N ARG A 6 15.22 -11.09 -6.86
CA ARG A 6 15.40 -9.66 -7.18
C ARG A 6 14.14 -9.04 -7.78
N ALA A 7 13.45 -9.77 -8.65
CA ALA A 7 12.22 -9.30 -9.29
C ALA A 7 11.05 -9.18 -8.31
N ALA A 8 10.89 -10.12 -7.37
CA ALA A 8 9.88 -10.01 -6.32
C ALA A 8 10.16 -8.85 -5.35
N ARG A 9 11.43 -8.59 -5.03
CA ARG A 9 11.83 -7.40 -4.25
C ARG A 9 11.50 -6.10 -5.00
N ALA A 10 11.80 -6.04 -6.29
CA ALA A 10 11.48 -4.88 -7.12
C ALA A 10 9.97 -4.63 -7.19
N LEU A 11 9.16 -5.68 -7.38
CA LEU A 11 7.70 -5.59 -7.30
C LEU A 11 7.25 -5.02 -5.94
N ALA A 12 7.80 -5.51 -4.83
CA ALA A 12 7.46 -5.00 -3.49
C ALA A 12 7.81 -3.51 -3.32
N ILE A 13 8.95 -3.06 -3.84
CA ILE A 13 9.35 -1.64 -3.81
C ILE A 13 8.40 -0.79 -4.66
N CYS A 14 8.01 -1.26 -5.84
CA CYS A 14 7.02 -0.56 -6.67
C CYS A 14 5.64 -0.50 -6.00
N LEU A 15 5.21 -1.55 -5.31
CA LEU A 15 3.95 -1.55 -4.55
C LEU A 15 4.00 -0.62 -3.34
N ALA A 16 5.15 -0.54 -2.66
CA ALA A 16 5.38 0.44 -1.62
C ALA A 16 5.31 1.88 -2.18
N GLY A 17 5.87 2.12 -3.36
CA GLY A 17 5.74 3.40 -4.05
C GLY A 17 4.31 3.74 -4.47
N LEU A 18 3.56 2.76 -5.01
CA LEU A 18 2.13 2.93 -5.28
C LEU A 18 1.36 3.27 -4.01
N ALA A 19 1.63 2.57 -2.90
CA ALA A 19 1.00 2.86 -1.62
C ALA A 19 1.33 4.28 -1.15
N GLY A 20 2.60 4.69 -1.17
CA GLY A 20 3.02 6.05 -0.81
C GLY A 20 2.36 7.14 -1.66
N PHE A 21 2.25 6.92 -2.98
CA PHE A 21 1.55 7.84 -3.88
C PHE A 21 0.10 8.04 -3.45
N VAL A 22 -0.63 6.93 -3.30
CA VAL A 22 -2.06 6.96 -3.01
C VAL A 22 -2.31 7.51 -1.61
N ASP A 23 -1.41 7.23 -0.67
CA ASP A 23 -1.46 7.74 0.70
C ASP A 23 -1.25 9.25 0.76
N ALA A 24 -0.29 9.79 -0.02
CA ALA A 24 -0.08 11.24 -0.13
C ALA A 24 -1.31 11.95 -0.71
N VAL A 25 -1.92 11.38 -1.74
CA VAL A 25 -3.17 11.92 -2.32
C VAL A 25 -4.30 11.90 -1.30
N GLY A 26 -4.50 10.77 -0.60
CA GLY A 26 -5.51 10.66 0.46
C GLY A 26 -5.27 11.64 1.61
N PHE A 27 -4.02 11.83 2.01
CA PHE A 27 -3.61 12.76 3.06
C PHE A 27 -3.91 14.21 2.70
N LEU A 28 -3.53 14.63 1.50
CA LEU A 28 -3.77 15.98 1.01
C LEU A 28 -5.27 16.26 0.83
N GLN A 29 -6.03 15.28 0.36
CA GLN A 29 -7.47 15.42 0.21
C GLN A 29 -8.22 15.54 1.55
N THR A 30 -7.83 14.73 2.53
CA THR A 30 -8.53 14.67 3.84
C THR A 30 -8.06 15.73 4.82
N GLY A 31 -6.95 16.42 4.52
CA GLY A 31 -6.33 17.39 5.42
C GLY A 31 -5.63 16.75 6.62
N GLY A 32 -5.24 15.47 6.54
CA GLY A 32 -4.42 14.85 7.59
C GLY A 32 -4.63 13.37 7.90
N LEU A 33 -5.40 12.63 7.11
CA LEU A 33 -5.63 11.19 7.28
C LEU A 33 -5.03 10.36 6.14
N PHE A 34 -4.55 9.19 6.48
CA PHE A 34 -3.89 8.29 5.54
C PHE A 34 -4.88 7.24 5.02
N VAL A 35 -4.67 6.67 3.85
CA VAL A 35 -5.50 5.54 3.37
C VAL A 35 -4.79 4.20 3.51
N SER A 36 -3.50 4.21 3.85
CA SER A 36 -2.69 3.02 4.09
C SER A 36 -2.07 2.98 5.50
N PHE A 37 -1.77 4.12 6.13
CA PHE A 37 -1.18 4.18 7.47
C PHE A 37 -2.22 4.15 8.59
N MET A 38 -2.75 2.96 8.85
CA MET A 38 -3.81 2.77 9.85
C MET A 38 -3.37 3.03 11.29
N SER A 39 -2.10 2.81 11.66
CA SER A 39 -1.62 3.17 13.00
C SER A 39 -1.73 4.69 13.25
N GLY A 40 -1.41 5.52 12.25
CA GLY A 40 -1.58 6.97 12.34
C GLY A 40 -3.07 7.36 12.43
N ASN A 41 -3.93 6.71 11.64
CA ASN A 41 -5.37 6.92 11.73
C ASN A 41 -5.96 6.48 13.08
N SER A 42 -5.45 5.42 13.70
CA SER A 42 -5.87 5.00 15.03
C SER A 42 -5.54 6.05 16.09
N THR A 43 -4.37 6.70 15.99
CA THR A 43 -4.05 7.85 16.85
C THR A 43 -4.98 9.03 16.58
N ARG A 44 -5.25 9.35 15.31
CA ARG A 44 -6.21 10.41 14.93
C ARG A 44 -7.63 10.12 15.40
N LEU A 45 -8.05 8.86 15.36
CA LEU A 45 -9.32 8.40 15.90
C LEU A 45 -9.37 8.61 17.42
N ALA A 46 -8.36 8.15 18.15
CA ALA A 46 -8.32 8.28 19.60
C ALA A 46 -8.34 9.74 20.07
N VAL A 47 -7.49 10.59 19.47
CA VAL A 47 -7.49 12.03 19.75
C VAL A 47 -8.82 12.65 19.36
N GLY A 48 -9.36 12.29 18.19
CA GLY A 48 -10.63 12.83 17.72
C GLY A 48 -11.82 12.48 18.63
N LEU A 49 -11.83 11.29 19.20
CA LEU A 49 -12.82 10.87 20.19
C LEU A 49 -12.65 11.64 21.52
N ALA A 50 -11.42 11.82 21.97
CA ALA A 50 -11.11 12.54 23.21
C ALA A 50 -11.47 14.03 23.13
N GLU A 51 -11.23 14.66 21.98
CA GLU A 51 -11.51 16.08 21.72
C GLU A 51 -12.94 16.31 21.17
N ALA A 52 -13.73 15.25 20.98
CA ALA A 52 -15.08 15.28 20.38
C ALA A 52 -15.13 15.98 19.00
N VAL A 53 -14.08 15.81 18.19
CA VAL A 53 -13.96 16.43 16.85
C VAL A 53 -14.35 15.45 15.72
N PRO A 54 -14.91 15.95 14.59
CA PRO A 54 -15.43 15.10 13.52
C PRO A 54 -14.43 14.15 12.84
N VAL A 55 -13.12 14.39 12.98
CA VAL A 55 -12.06 13.58 12.36
C VAL A 55 -12.13 12.11 12.78
N ALA A 56 -12.67 11.81 13.97
CA ALA A 56 -12.84 10.46 14.48
C ALA A 56 -13.69 9.58 13.55
N GLY A 57 -14.82 10.09 13.07
CA GLY A 57 -15.71 9.33 12.19
C GLY A 57 -15.03 8.93 10.89
N LEU A 58 -14.29 9.86 10.28
CA LEU A 58 -13.57 9.60 9.03
C LEU A 58 -12.40 8.62 9.24
N ALA A 59 -11.65 8.76 10.33
CA ALA A 59 -10.58 7.83 10.68
C ALA A 59 -11.12 6.40 10.91
N ALA A 60 -12.24 6.25 11.61
CA ALA A 60 -12.90 4.95 11.81
C ALA A 60 -13.37 4.34 10.48
N GLN A 61 -13.98 5.14 9.60
CA GLN A 61 -14.40 4.69 8.27
C GLN A 61 -13.23 4.16 7.43
N LEU A 62 -12.09 4.87 7.45
CA LEU A 62 -10.88 4.47 6.74
C LEU A 62 -10.32 3.15 7.28
N ILE A 63 -10.28 2.98 8.60
CA ILE A 63 -9.83 1.73 9.25
C ILE A 63 -10.73 0.57 8.86
N ILE A 64 -12.06 0.72 8.95
CA ILE A 64 -13.02 -0.32 8.59
C ILE A 64 -12.87 -0.68 7.11
N SER A 65 -12.80 0.31 6.24
CA SER A 65 -12.65 0.13 4.79
C SER A 65 -11.34 -0.60 4.46
N PHE A 66 -10.23 -0.23 5.12
CA PHE A 66 -8.97 -0.93 4.99
C PHE A 66 -9.09 -2.40 5.40
N VAL A 67 -9.71 -2.70 6.54
CA VAL A 67 -9.92 -4.09 7.00
C VAL A 67 -10.78 -4.88 6.01
N VAL A 68 -11.86 -4.30 5.49
CA VAL A 68 -12.68 -4.93 4.44
C VAL A 68 -11.84 -5.23 3.20
N GLY A 69 -10.96 -4.31 2.81
CA GLY A 69 -9.98 -4.53 1.74
C GLY A 69 -9.02 -5.69 2.01
N VAL A 70 -8.49 -5.78 3.23
CA VAL A 70 -7.63 -6.90 3.66
C VAL A 70 -8.39 -8.22 3.54
N VAL A 71 -9.61 -8.29 4.07
CA VAL A 71 -10.47 -9.49 4.01
C VAL A 71 -10.75 -9.89 2.56
N LEU A 72 -11.16 -8.93 1.71
CA LEU A 72 -11.40 -9.17 0.29
C LEU A 72 -10.15 -9.74 -0.39
N GLY A 73 -9.00 -9.09 -0.22
CA GLY A 73 -7.74 -9.55 -0.80
C GLY A 73 -7.34 -10.94 -0.31
N GLY A 74 -7.58 -11.25 0.97
CA GLY A 74 -7.30 -12.55 1.57
C GLY A 74 -8.20 -13.66 1.01
N LEU A 75 -9.50 -13.40 0.88
CA LEU A 75 -10.46 -14.32 0.27
C LEU A 75 -10.10 -14.62 -1.19
N LEU A 76 -9.77 -13.60 -1.98
CA LEU A 76 -9.33 -13.77 -3.37
C LEU A 76 -8.02 -14.57 -3.45
N ALA A 77 -7.06 -14.26 -2.58
CA ALA A 77 -5.77 -14.94 -2.50
C ALA A 77 -5.90 -16.43 -2.14
N ALA A 78 -6.79 -16.76 -1.20
CA ALA A 78 -7.06 -18.12 -0.78
C ALA A 78 -7.84 -18.92 -1.83
N ARG A 79 -8.81 -18.26 -2.51
CA ARG A 79 -9.67 -18.92 -3.51
C ARG A 79 -8.98 -19.19 -4.84
N TRP A 80 -8.02 -18.34 -5.24
CA TRP A 80 -7.26 -18.46 -6.49
C TRP A 80 -5.74 -18.32 -6.27
N PRO A 81 -5.11 -19.27 -5.56
CA PRO A 81 -3.71 -19.15 -5.17
C PRO A 81 -2.75 -19.13 -6.37
N ALA A 82 -3.12 -19.74 -7.50
CA ALA A 82 -2.31 -19.79 -8.72
C ALA A 82 -2.15 -18.43 -9.42
N VAL A 83 -3.12 -17.53 -9.27
CA VAL A 83 -3.14 -16.19 -9.92
C VAL A 83 -3.22 -15.04 -8.91
N ARG A 84 -3.03 -15.34 -7.61
CA ARG A 84 -3.15 -14.40 -6.48
C ARG A 84 -2.56 -13.02 -6.76
N LYS A 85 -1.30 -12.92 -7.17
CA LYS A 85 -0.62 -11.62 -7.37
C LYS A 85 -1.31 -10.78 -8.44
N ALA A 86 -1.63 -11.39 -9.57
CA ALA A 86 -2.34 -10.71 -10.65
C ALA A 86 -3.75 -10.29 -10.21
N LEU A 87 -4.50 -11.21 -9.59
CA LEU A 87 -5.88 -10.98 -9.19
C LEU A 87 -6.01 -9.88 -8.13
N VAL A 88 -5.22 -9.97 -7.05
CA VAL A 88 -5.22 -8.95 -5.98
C VAL A 88 -4.87 -7.58 -6.55
N LEU A 89 -3.83 -7.49 -7.39
CA LEU A 89 -3.41 -6.22 -7.99
C LEU A 89 -4.41 -5.68 -9.02
N ALA A 90 -5.13 -6.54 -9.73
CA ALA A 90 -6.20 -6.12 -10.62
C ALA A 90 -7.37 -5.51 -9.82
N VAL A 91 -7.72 -6.10 -8.67
CA VAL A 91 -8.73 -5.54 -7.76
C VAL A 91 -8.26 -4.22 -7.15
N VAL A 92 -6.99 -4.12 -6.75
CA VAL A 92 -6.39 -2.84 -6.31
C VAL A 92 -6.51 -1.78 -7.40
N ALA A 93 -6.18 -2.11 -8.66
CA ALA A 93 -6.30 -1.19 -9.78
C ALA A 93 -7.76 -0.73 -10.01
N LEU A 94 -8.71 -1.67 -9.96
CA LEU A 94 -10.13 -1.37 -10.08
C LEU A 94 -10.65 -0.46 -8.96
N LEU A 95 -10.25 -0.72 -7.72
CA LEU A 95 -10.65 0.10 -6.57
C LEU A 95 -10.07 1.52 -6.66
N ILE A 96 -8.82 1.68 -7.10
CA ILE A 96 -8.22 3.02 -7.32
C ILE A 96 -8.93 3.74 -8.48
N ALA A 97 -9.22 3.03 -9.58
CA ALA A 97 -9.98 3.58 -10.70
C ALA A 97 -11.40 4.00 -10.29
N LEU A 98 -12.07 3.19 -9.45
CA LEU A 98 -13.36 3.51 -8.88
C LEU A 98 -13.28 4.77 -8.01
N ALA A 99 -12.28 4.90 -7.16
CA ALA A 99 -12.06 6.11 -6.37
C ALA A 99 -11.88 7.36 -7.26
N ALA A 100 -11.04 7.26 -8.29
CA ALA A 100 -10.83 8.33 -9.26
C ALA A 100 -12.13 8.73 -9.98
N GLY A 101 -12.91 7.74 -10.44
CA GLY A 101 -14.20 7.98 -11.08
C GLY A 101 -15.25 8.59 -10.15
N MET A 102 -15.29 8.17 -8.88
CA MET A 102 -16.20 8.75 -7.88
C MET A 102 -15.91 10.23 -7.65
N GLU A 103 -14.64 10.64 -7.63
CA GLU A 103 -14.30 12.05 -7.54
C GLU A 103 -14.76 12.84 -8.76
N SER A 104 -14.55 12.30 -9.96
CA SER A 104 -14.96 12.97 -11.20
C SER A 104 -16.49 13.14 -11.31
N LEU A 105 -17.26 12.34 -10.56
CA LEU A 105 -18.72 12.45 -10.45
C LEU A 105 -19.18 13.31 -9.26
N GLY A 106 -18.27 13.94 -8.51
CA GLY A 106 -18.58 14.81 -7.37
C GLY A 106 -18.70 14.10 -6.02
N PHE A 107 -18.42 12.79 -5.93
CA PHE A 107 -18.50 11.99 -4.70
C PHE A 107 -17.18 11.96 -3.92
N ALA A 108 -16.54 13.13 -3.73
CA ALA A 108 -15.18 13.25 -3.19
C ALA A 108 -14.99 12.67 -1.77
N ARG A 109 -16.03 12.59 -0.93
CA ARG A 109 -15.91 11.93 0.39
C ARG A 109 -15.97 10.41 0.29
N LEU A 110 -16.79 9.89 -0.63
CA LEU A 110 -17.01 8.46 -0.77
C LEU A 110 -15.83 7.76 -1.45
N MET A 111 -15.05 8.46 -2.28
CA MET A 111 -13.87 7.87 -2.94
C MET A 111 -12.83 7.30 -1.98
N LEU A 112 -12.80 7.78 -0.73
CA LEU A 112 -11.86 7.32 0.30
C LEU A 112 -12.10 5.86 0.71
N VAL A 113 -13.34 5.39 0.58
CA VAL A 113 -13.72 4.00 0.88
C VAL A 113 -12.98 3.02 -0.06
N PRO A 114 -13.17 3.07 -1.40
CA PRO A 114 -12.44 2.19 -2.29
C PRO A 114 -10.92 2.42 -2.25
N LEU A 115 -10.45 3.65 -1.98
CA LEU A 115 -9.00 3.92 -1.82
C LEU A 115 -8.40 3.16 -0.63
N ALA A 116 -9.03 3.24 0.54
CA ALA A 116 -8.59 2.53 1.74
C ALA A 116 -8.74 1.01 1.57
N MET A 117 -9.82 0.54 0.93
CA MET A 117 -9.98 -0.88 0.57
C MET A 117 -8.86 -1.36 -0.36
N ALA A 118 -8.43 -0.56 -1.34
CA ALA A 118 -7.33 -0.91 -2.23
C ALA A 118 -6.02 -1.10 -1.44
N MET A 119 -5.73 -0.17 -0.52
CA MET A 119 -4.55 -0.24 0.35
C MET A 119 -4.60 -1.40 1.35
N GLY A 120 -5.80 -1.82 1.77
CA GLY A 120 -5.98 -3.06 2.53
C GLY A 120 -5.68 -4.29 1.67
N CYS A 121 -6.27 -4.35 0.48
CA CYS A 121 -6.19 -5.48 -0.44
C CYS A 121 -4.74 -5.80 -0.86
N ILE A 122 -3.93 -4.77 -1.16
CA ILE A 122 -2.54 -4.91 -1.64
C ILE A 122 -1.62 -5.68 -0.67
N ASN A 123 -1.95 -5.73 0.64
CA ASN A 123 -1.17 -6.48 1.62
C ASN A 123 -1.25 -8.01 1.46
N ASN A 124 -2.17 -8.51 0.62
CA ASN A 124 -2.33 -9.93 0.33
C ASN A 124 -1.46 -10.41 -0.84
N VAL A 125 -0.68 -9.53 -1.49
CA VAL A 125 0.17 -9.90 -2.65
C VAL A 125 1.30 -10.85 -2.24
N PHE A 126 1.98 -10.55 -1.13
CA PHE A 126 3.11 -11.31 -0.63
C PHE A 126 2.73 -12.13 0.60
N GLN A 127 1.99 -13.20 0.38
CA GLN A 127 1.66 -14.19 1.40
C GLN A 127 2.42 -15.50 1.22
N ARG A 128 2.74 -16.13 2.36
CA ARG A 128 3.26 -17.49 2.45
C ARG A 128 2.63 -18.15 3.67
N ASP A 129 2.08 -19.34 3.50
CA ASP A 129 1.45 -20.11 4.57
C ASP A 129 0.33 -19.34 5.32
N GLY A 130 -0.40 -18.47 4.59
CA GLY A 130 -1.44 -17.61 5.16
C GLY A 130 -0.94 -16.29 5.73
N ASP A 131 0.36 -16.16 6.00
CA ASP A 131 0.94 -14.98 6.62
C ASP A 131 1.52 -13.98 5.61
N VAL A 132 1.35 -12.69 5.92
CA VAL A 132 1.98 -11.59 5.17
C VAL A 132 3.48 -11.60 5.41
N THR A 133 4.24 -11.85 4.35
CA THR A 133 5.71 -11.96 4.40
C THR A 133 6.46 -10.69 4.00
N ILE A 134 5.80 -9.82 3.25
CA ILE A 134 6.26 -8.46 2.95
C ILE A 134 5.09 -7.53 3.16
N GLY A 135 5.11 -6.82 4.28
CA GLY A 135 4.17 -5.75 4.53
C GLY A 135 4.56 -4.51 3.73
N VAL A 136 3.97 -4.33 2.55
CA VAL A 136 4.25 -3.17 1.67
C VAL A 136 3.72 -1.85 2.25
N THR A 137 2.78 -1.91 3.20
CA THR A 137 2.30 -0.76 3.99
C THR A 137 2.83 -0.75 5.43
N TYR A 138 3.69 -1.70 5.82
CA TYR A 138 4.20 -1.86 7.19
C TYR A 138 5.58 -1.20 7.35
N MET A 139 5.65 0.10 7.06
CA MET A 139 6.95 0.72 6.80
C MET A 139 7.80 1.01 8.06
N THR A 140 7.18 1.22 9.22
CA THR A 140 7.89 1.27 10.50
C THR A 140 8.69 -0.02 10.73
N GLY A 141 8.09 -1.17 10.42
CA GLY A 141 8.78 -2.46 10.52
C GLY A 141 9.94 -2.59 9.53
N ALA A 142 9.84 -2.01 8.33
CA ALA A 142 10.94 -1.98 7.37
C ALA A 142 12.12 -1.16 7.89
N LEU A 143 11.88 0.03 8.44
CA LEU A 143 12.92 0.87 9.05
C LEU A 143 13.61 0.18 10.24
N VAL A 144 12.84 -0.42 11.15
CA VAL A 144 13.40 -1.18 12.28
C VAL A 144 14.29 -2.31 11.79
N ARG A 145 13.83 -3.09 10.79
CA ARG A 145 14.63 -4.17 10.20
C ARG A 145 15.88 -3.64 9.49
N ALA A 146 15.80 -2.51 8.79
CA ALA A 146 16.97 -1.87 8.20
C ALA A 146 18.00 -1.51 9.29
N GLY A 147 17.58 -0.87 10.37
CA GLY A 147 18.45 -0.52 11.51
C GLY A 147 19.10 -1.74 12.17
N GLN A 148 18.32 -2.80 12.42
CA GLN A 148 18.85 -4.06 12.96
C GLN A 148 19.93 -4.67 12.05
N ARG A 149 19.70 -4.67 10.74
CA ARG A 149 20.66 -5.21 9.75
C ARG A 149 21.88 -4.32 9.55
N ILE A 150 21.76 -3.00 9.73
CA ILE A 150 22.91 -2.10 9.81
C ILE A 150 23.76 -2.48 11.02
N ALA A 151 23.13 -2.68 12.18
CA ALA A 151 23.84 -3.09 13.39
C ALA A 151 24.53 -4.46 13.23
N ASP A 152 23.91 -5.41 12.53
CA ASP A 152 24.54 -6.70 12.18
C ASP A 152 25.76 -6.51 11.28
N ALA A 153 25.67 -5.67 10.24
CA ALA A 153 26.77 -5.38 9.33
C ALA A 153 27.96 -4.73 10.05
N LEU A 154 27.69 -3.83 11.01
CA LEU A 154 28.72 -3.19 11.84
C LEU A 154 29.44 -4.18 12.75
N ARG A 155 28.80 -5.30 13.12
CA ARG A 155 29.40 -6.38 13.92
C ARG A 155 30.11 -7.44 13.06
N GLY A 156 30.31 -7.20 11.76
CA GLY A 156 30.95 -8.13 10.84
C GLY A 156 30.00 -9.12 10.16
N GLY A 157 28.68 -8.93 10.31
CA GLY A 157 27.65 -9.68 9.59
C GLY A 157 27.52 -9.26 8.12
N PRO A 158 26.48 -9.74 7.42
CA PRO A 158 26.26 -9.44 6.01
C PRO A 158 26.14 -7.94 5.71
N ARG A 159 27.04 -7.41 4.86
CA ARG A 159 27.19 -5.96 4.61
C ARG A 159 25.97 -5.26 4.00
N TRP A 160 25.10 -5.97 3.29
CA TRP A 160 24.06 -5.38 2.44
C TRP A 160 22.62 -5.84 2.77
N ASP A 161 22.43 -6.60 3.84
CA ASP A 161 21.11 -7.16 4.16
C ASP A 161 20.08 -6.13 4.63
N TRP A 162 20.53 -4.93 5.01
CA TRP A 162 19.69 -3.78 5.33
C TRP A 162 19.10 -3.10 4.09
N LEU A 163 19.81 -3.13 2.96
CA LEU A 163 19.49 -2.36 1.77
C LEU A 163 18.09 -2.67 1.21
N PRO A 164 17.64 -3.94 1.11
CA PRO A 164 16.29 -4.24 0.64
C PRO A 164 15.16 -3.62 1.48
N PHE A 165 15.36 -3.49 2.80
CA PHE A 165 14.38 -2.86 3.68
C PHE A 165 14.40 -1.33 3.54
N LEU A 166 15.59 -0.73 3.41
CA LEU A 166 15.70 0.70 3.15
C LEU A 166 15.09 1.06 1.79
N LEU A 167 15.34 0.27 0.75
CA LEU A 167 14.76 0.49 -0.58
C LEU A 167 13.23 0.35 -0.57
N LEU A 168 12.68 -0.52 0.27
CA LEU A 168 11.23 -0.61 0.45
C LEU A 168 10.67 0.71 1.00
N TRP A 169 11.29 1.24 2.08
CA TRP A 169 10.94 2.54 2.65
C TRP A 169 11.14 3.70 1.67
N ALA A 170 12.28 3.74 0.99
CA ALA A 170 12.60 4.76 -0.01
C ALA A 170 11.61 4.72 -1.18
N GLY A 171 11.15 3.54 -1.60
CA GLY A 171 10.11 3.37 -2.60
C GLY A 171 8.81 4.08 -2.20
N LEU A 172 8.36 3.88 -0.96
CA LEU A 172 7.18 4.58 -0.43
C LEU A 172 7.37 6.09 -0.39
N VAL A 173 8.50 6.57 0.11
CA VAL A 173 8.79 8.02 0.17
C VAL A 173 8.82 8.63 -1.23
N ALA A 174 9.50 7.98 -2.18
CA ALA A 174 9.53 8.43 -3.57
C ALA A 174 8.13 8.47 -4.19
N GLY A 175 7.32 7.44 -3.95
CA GLY A 175 5.92 7.39 -4.37
C GLY A 175 5.10 8.54 -3.79
N ALA A 176 5.23 8.80 -2.49
CA ALA A 176 4.54 9.89 -1.80
C ALA A 176 4.94 11.27 -2.35
N ILE A 177 6.23 11.50 -2.62
CA ILE A 177 6.72 12.73 -3.25
C ILE A 177 6.07 12.90 -4.63
N VAL A 178 6.10 11.86 -5.47
CA VAL A 178 5.49 11.89 -6.81
C VAL A 178 3.98 12.13 -6.73
N GLY A 179 3.28 11.45 -5.81
CA GLY A 179 1.85 11.62 -5.58
C GLY A 179 1.50 13.03 -5.15
N ALA A 180 2.24 13.61 -4.19
CA ALA A 180 2.04 14.98 -3.74
C ALA A 180 2.28 16.01 -4.84
N LEU A 181 3.36 15.85 -5.63
CA LEU A 181 3.67 16.75 -6.76
C LEU A 181 2.61 16.69 -7.85
N LEU A 182 2.09 15.51 -8.16
CA LEU A 182 1.04 15.34 -9.16
C LEU A 182 -0.32 15.81 -8.65
N PHE A 183 -0.63 15.60 -7.37
CA PHE A 183 -1.82 16.16 -6.74
C PHE A 183 -1.80 17.69 -6.77
N ALA A 184 -0.66 18.31 -6.49
CA ALA A 184 -0.52 19.77 -6.56
C ALA A 184 -0.78 20.35 -7.97
N ARG A 185 -0.52 19.56 -9.03
CA ARG A 185 -0.72 19.99 -10.42
C ARG A 185 -2.08 19.61 -11.00
N PHE A 186 -2.58 18.43 -10.67
CA PHE A 186 -3.74 17.81 -11.33
C PHE A 186 -4.91 17.53 -10.38
N GLY A 187 -4.73 17.71 -9.08
CA GLY A 187 -5.72 17.31 -8.07
C GLY A 187 -5.89 15.79 -8.00
N VAL A 188 -7.09 15.35 -7.60
CA VAL A 188 -7.45 13.93 -7.47
C VAL A 188 -7.36 13.13 -8.78
N PRO A 189 -7.60 13.68 -9.99
CA PRO A 189 -7.41 12.96 -11.25
C PRO A 189 -6.04 12.27 -11.42
N CYS A 190 -5.00 12.67 -10.68
CA CYS A 190 -3.73 11.93 -10.67
C CYS A 190 -3.87 10.47 -10.21
N LEU A 191 -4.96 10.09 -9.52
CA LEU A 191 -5.26 8.70 -9.16
C LEU A 191 -5.41 7.77 -10.37
N TRP A 192 -5.75 8.29 -11.56
CA TRP A 192 -5.75 7.49 -12.80
C TRP A 192 -4.35 6.95 -13.13
N ILE A 193 -3.28 7.72 -12.80
CA ILE A 193 -1.90 7.28 -12.95
C ILE A 193 -1.61 6.12 -11.99
N ALA A 194 -2.07 6.21 -10.75
CA ALA A 194 -1.94 5.14 -9.76
C ALA A 194 -2.72 3.87 -10.19
N ALA A 195 -3.93 4.02 -10.74
CA ALA A 195 -4.71 2.90 -11.26
C ALA A 195 -4.00 2.21 -12.44
N ALA A 196 -3.48 2.99 -13.39
CA ALA A 196 -2.70 2.45 -14.51
C ALA A 196 -1.42 1.75 -14.03
N ALA A 197 -0.71 2.33 -13.07
CA ALA A 197 0.47 1.71 -12.47
C ALA A 197 0.10 0.38 -11.78
N ALA A 198 -0.99 0.33 -11.00
CA ALA A 198 -1.48 -0.90 -10.38
C ALA A 198 -1.83 -1.98 -11.40
N ALA A 199 -2.45 -1.62 -12.53
CA ALA A 199 -2.75 -2.54 -13.62
C ALA A 199 -1.47 -3.12 -14.27
N LEU A 200 -0.46 -2.28 -14.51
CA LEU A 200 0.85 -2.74 -15.01
C LEU A 200 1.55 -3.68 -14.00
N LEU A 201 1.48 -3.36 -12.70
CA LEU A 201 2.02 -4.22 -11.65
C LEU A 201 1.25 -5.54 -11.55
N SER A 202 -0.07 -5.57 -11.84
CA SER A 202 -0.85 -6.81 -11.94
C SER A 202 -0.32 -7.73 -13.04
N LEU A 203 -0.09 -7.19 -14.24
CA LEU A 203 0.49 -7.95 -15.36
C LEU A 203 1.88 -8.49 -15.01
N TRP A 204 2.72 -7.67 -14.38
CA TRP A 204 4.05 -8.10 -13.95
C TRP A 204 4.00 -9.15 -12.84
N GLY A 205 3.13 -8.96 -11.84
CA GLY A 205 2.90 -9.89 -10.74
C GLY A 205 2.43 -11.26 -11.23
N GLY A 206 1.54 -11.30 -12.21
CA GLY A 206 1.11 -12.53 -12.87
C GLY A 206 2.26 -13.26 -13.57
N ARG A 207 3.08 -12.54 -14.34
CA ARG A 207 4.28 -13.11 -14.99
C ARG A 207 5.28 -13.68 -13.99
N LEU A 208 5.46 -13.03 -12.84
CA LEU A 208 6.34 -13.53 -11.77
C LEU A 208 5.78 -14.80 -11.13
N GLN A 209 4.47 -14.85 -10.89
CA GLN A 209 3.85 -16.02 -10.29
C GLN A 209 3.94 -17.26 -11.17
N LEU A 210 3.76 -17.11 -12.49
CA LEU A 210 3.96 -18.18 -13.48
C LEU A 210 5.41 -18.69 -13.57
N ARG A 211 6.38 -17.93 -13.06
CA ARG A 211 7.79 -18.34 -12.98
C ARG A 211 8.13 -19.01 -11.66
N GLU A 212 7.38 -18.73 -10.60
CA GLU A 212 7.58 -19.34 -9.27
C GLU A 212 6.90 -20.70 -9.13
N GLY A 213 5.88 -20.98 -9.96
CA GLY A 213 5.19 -22.28 -10.00
C GLY A 213 5.77 -23.29 -11.01
N ARG A 214 6.88 -22.96 -11.67
CA ARG A 214 7.70 -23.86 -12.50
C ARG A 214 8.95 -24.22 -11.73
#